data_AF-A0A7Y0X4S1-F1
#
_entry.id   AF-A0A7Y0X4S1-F1
#
_cell.length_a   1.000
_cell.length_b   1.000
_cell.length_c   1.000
_cell.angle_alpha   90.00
_cell.angle_beta   90.00
_cell.angle_gamma   90.00
#
_symmetry.space_group_name_H-M   'P 1'
#
loop_
_entity.id
_entity.type
_entity.pdbx_description
1 polymer ?
#
loop_
_entity_poly.entity_id
_entity_poly.type
_entity_poly.pdbx_seq_one_letter_code
_entity_poly.pdbx_strand_id
1 'polypeptide(L)'
;VSYNADGSVSVTNALGHVQRYTYSRHNGMLKPDVVEGAPCTGFVGGKETYVYDSKGLVSSITDRAGQKRTFTHNDRGLETTQIDQDG
;
A
#
# COMPACT_ATOMS: atom_id res chain seq x y z
N VAL A 1 15.17 -4.63 10.81
CA VAL A 1 14.77 -4.23 9.43
C VAL A 1 15.79 -4.79 8.47
N SER A 2 15.36 -5.29 7.31
CA SER A 2 16.22 -5.88 6.28
C SER A 2 15.84 -5.28 4.93
N TYR A 3 16.85 -4.88 4.14
CA TYR A 3 16.67 -4.44 2.76
C TYR A 3 16.99 -5.61 1.85
N ASN A 4 16.01 -6.06 1.08
CA ASN A 4 16.12 -7.26 0.25
C ASN A 4 16.66 -6.90 -1.15
N ALA A 5 17.27 -7.87 -1.82
CA ALA A 5 17.86 -7.67 -3.16
C ALA A 5 16.84 -7.29 -4.24
N ASP A 6 15.56 -7.63 -4.03
CA ASP A 6 14.44 -7.28 -4.92
C ASP A 6 13.90 -5.85 -4.67
N GLY A 7 14.55 -5.06 -3.81
CA GLY A 7 14.15 -3.69 -3.48
C GLY A 7 13.05 -3.58 -2.43
N SER A 8 12.55 -4.69 -1.90
CA SER A 8 11.60 -4.68 -0.79
C SER A 8 12.27 -4.50 0.57
N VAL A 9 11.50 -4.10 1.57
CA VAL A 9 11.94 -3.96 2.96
C VAL A 9 11.18 -4.91 3.85
N SER A 10 11.87 -5.66 4.69
CA SER A 10 11.26 -6.51 5.72
C SER A 10 11.49 -5.94 7.12
N VAL A 11 10.42 -5.84 7.91
CA VAL A 11 10.46 -5.43 9.32
C VAL A 11 10.06 -6.61 10.18
N THR A 12 10.97 -7.03 11.06
CA THR A 12 10.74 -8.10 12.03
C THR A 12 10.59 -7.48 13.40
N ASN A 13 9.48 -7.77 14.09
CA ASN A 13 9.28 -7.31 15.47
C ASN A 13 10.03 -8.20 16.48
N ALA A 14 9.97 -7.83 17.77
CA ALA A 14 10.64 -8.58 18.84
C ALA A 14 10.12 -10.02 19.02
N LEU A 15 8.91 -10.33 18.54
CA LEU A 15 8.31 -11.66 18.56
C LEU A 15 8.66 -12.51 17.33
N GLY A 16 9.45 -11.97 16.40
CA GLY A 16 9.83 -12.65 15.16
C GLY A 16 8.80 -12.56 14.03
N HIS A 17 7.68 -11.85 14.22
CA HIS A 17 6.72 -11.60 13.13
C HIS A 17 7.31 -10.67 12.08
N VAL A 18 7.17 -11.04 10.82
CA VAL A 18 7.73 -10.31 9.68
C VAL A 18 6.61 -9.62 8.89
N GLN A 19 6.85 -8.35 8.56
CA GLN A 19 6.13 -7.60 7.53
C GLN A 19 7.07 -7.23 6.40
N ARG A 20 6.56 -7.29 5.18
CA ARG A 20 7.29 -7.01 3.95
C ARG A 20 6.57 -5.89 3.19
N TYR A 21 7.36 -4.96 2.69
CA TYR A 21 6.95 -3.80 1.93
C TYR A 21 7.63 -3.84 0.56
N THR A 22 6.84 -3.92 -0.51
CA THR A 22 7.36 -3.82 -1.89
C THR A 22 7.14 -2.40 -2.38
N TYR A 23 8.15 -1.81 -3.01
CA TYR A 23 8.11 -0.42 -3.45
C TYR A 23 8.35 -0.27 -4.94
N SER A 24 7.68 0.70 -5.54
CA SER A 24 7.95 1.16 -6.90
C SER A 24 7.99 2.69 -6.96
N ARG A 25 8.55 3.23 -8.05
CA ARG A 25 8.55 4.67 -8.29
C ARG A 25 7.24 5.09 -8.95
N HIS A 26 6.51 5.97 -8.29
CA HIS A 26 5.30 6.61 -8.80
C HIS A 26 5.50 8.12 -8.82
N ASN A 27 5.46 8.72 -10.01
CA ASN A 27 5.77 10.13 -10.24
C ASN A 27 7.11 10.56 -9.59
N GLY A 28 8.15 9.76 -9.82
CA GLY A 28 9.51 10.00 -9.30
C GLY A 28 9.72 9.65 -7.81
N MET A 29 8.66 9.44 -7.03
CA MET A 29 8.74 9.12 -5.60
C MET A 29 8.61 7.62 -5.35
N LEU A 30 9.42 7.08 -4.44
CA LEU A 30 9.32 5.68 -4.02
C LEU A 30 8.09 5.53 -3.11
N LYS A 31 7.14 4.65 -3.47
CA LYS A 31 5.93 4.39 -2.69
C LYS A 31 5.67 2.89 -2.56
N PRO A 32 5.02 2.43 -1.47
CA PRO A 32 4.72 1.02 -1.29
C PRO A 32 3.56 0.59 -2.18
N ASP A 33 3.77 -0.44 -3.00
CA ASP A 33 2.71 -1.06 -3.81
C ASP A 33 2.01 -2.18 -3.05
N VAL A 34 2.76 -2.87 -2.20
CA VAL A 34 2.27 -4.03 -1.44
C VAL A 34 2.83 -3.97 -0.03
N VAL A 35 1.95 -4.16 0.95
CA VAL A 35 2.31 -4.41 2.35
C VAL A 35 1.72 -5.76 2.73
N GLU A 36 2.56 -6.71 3.14
CA GLU A 36 2.10 -8.05 3.48
C GLU A 36 2.86 -8.65 4.67
N GLY A 37 2.21 -9.55 5.40
CA GLY A 37 2.87 -10.34 6.44
C GLY A 37 2.02 -10.57 7.67
N ALA A 38 2.70 -10.92 8.75
CA ALA A 38 2.08 -11.26 10.02
C ALA A 38 1.56 -10.01 10.76
N PRO A 39 0.58 -10.18 11.68
CA PRO A 39 0.11 -9.09 12.51
C PRO A 39 1.24 -8.46 13.35
N CYS A 40 1.28 -7.13 13.38
CA CYS A 40 2.12 -6.34 14.28
C CYS A 40 1.34 -5.13 14.80
N THR A 41 1.96 -4.31 15.65
CA THR A 41 1.38 -3.07 16.13
C THR A 41 0.98 -2.16 14.96
N GLY A 42 -0.32 -1.92 14.78
CA GLY A 42 -0.85 -1.07 13.71
C GLY A 42 -1.10 -1.77 12.37
N PHE A 43 -0.84 -3.08 12.25
CA PHE A 43 -1.16 -3.86 11.07
C PHE A 43 -1.70 -5.23 11.47
N VAL A 44 -2.95 -5.53 11.14
CA VAL A 44 -3.62 -6.76 11.58
C VAL A 44 -3.16 -8.03 10.84
N GLY A 45 -2.19 -7.90 9.93
CA GLY A 45 -1.72 -9.00 9.09
C GLY A 45 -2.48 -9.09 7.76
N GLY A 46 -2.01 -9.97 6.88
CA GLY A 46 -2.57 -10.18 5.55
C GLY A 46 -1.80 -9.40 4.48
N LYS A 47 -2.49 -9.02 3.40
CA LYS A 47 -1.91 -8.30 2.25
C LYS A 47 -2.77 -7.10 1.90
N GLU A 48 -2.17 -5.93 1.81
CA GLU A 48 -2.77 -4.71 1.28
C GLU A 48 -2.03 -4.30 0.01
N THR A 49 -2.76 -3.84 -1.00
CA THR A 49 -2.17 -3.35 -2.26
C THR A 49 -2.62 -1.93 -2.57
N TYR A 50 -1.69 -1.12 -3.04
CA TYR A 50 -1.88 0.28 -3.39
C TYR A 50 -1.57 0.48 -4.87
N VAL A 51 -2.48 1.12 -5.58
CA VAL A 51 -2.32 1.54 -6.97
C VAL A 51 -2.32 3.05 -7.01
N TYR A 52 -1.46 3.62 -7.86
CA TYR A 52 -1.30 5.06 -7.99
C TYR A 52 -1.66 5.53 -9.40
N ASP A 53 -2.15 6.76 -9.52
CA ASP A 53 -2.35 7.43 -10.79
C ASP A 53 -1.03 8.02 -11.36
N SER A 54 -1.11 8.65 -12.53
CA SER A 54 0.05 9.28 -13.18
C SER A 54 0.66 10.43 -12.39
N LYS A 55 -0.08 11.06 -11.47
CA LYS A 55 0.39 12.09 -10.55
C LYS A 55 1.01 11.48 -9.28
N GLY A 56 0.96 10.16 -9.14
CA GLY A 56 1.44 9.41 -7.99
C GLY A 56 0.48 9.45 -6.81
N LEU A 57 -0.77 9.87 -6.98
CA LEU A 57 -1.81 9.84 -5.94
C LEU A 57 -2.46 8.46 -5.93
N VAL A 58 -2.95 8.01 -4.77
CA VAL A 58 -3.56 6.67 -4.67
C VAL A 58 -4.83 6.64 -5.51
N SER A 59 -4.91 5.77 -6.51
CA SER A 59 -6.10 5.57 -7.32
C SER A 59 -6.92 4.36 -6.88
N SER A 60 -6.30 3.40 -6.20
CA SER A 60 -7.00 2.28 -5.58
C SER A 60 -6.26 1.67 -4.39
N ILE A 61 -7.02 1.22 -3.41
CA ILE A 61 -6.54 0.42 -2.28
C ILE A 61 -7.35 -0.88 -2.29
N THR A 62 -6.68 -2.02 -2.20
CA THR A 62 -7.31 -3.29 -1.86
C THR A 62 -6.80 -3.73 -0.50
N ASP A 63 -7.71 -3.89 0.44
CA ASP A 63 -7.35 -4.30 1.79
C ASP A 63 -7.18 -5.83 1.91
N ARG A 64 -6.82 -6.26 3.11
CA ARG A 64 -6.60 -7.68 3.45
C ARG A 64 -7.83 -8.56 3.33
N ALA A 65 -9.03 -7.98 3.38
CA ALA A 65 -10.30 -8.68 3.22
C ALA A 65 -10.70 -8.75 1.73
N GLY A 66 -9.85 -8.23 0.83
CA GLY A 66 -10.12 -8.12 -0.59
C GLY A 66 -11.03 -6.95 -0.95
N GLN A 67 -11.37 -6.09 0.03
CA GLN A 67 -12.25 -4.95 -0.21
C GLN A 67 -11.49 -3.88 -0.99
N LYS A 68 -12.02 -3.53 -2.15
CA LYS A 68 -11.41 -2.53 -3.03
C LYS A 68 -12.10 -1.17 -2.87
N ARG A 69 -11.28 -0.13 -2.73
CA ARG A 69 -11.70 1.26 -2.80
C ARG A 69 -10.95 1.96 -3.94
N THR A 70 -11.63 2.82 -4.67
CA THR A 70 -11.05 3.60 -5.75
C THR A 70 -11.25 5.09 -5.52
N PHE A 71 -10.28 5.87 -5.98
CA PHE A 71 -10.23 7.30 -5.73
C PHE A 71 -9.92 8.04 -7.03
N THR A 72 -10.57 9.17 -7.25
CA THR A 72 -10.25 10.10 -8.33
C THR A 72 -9.79 11.43 -7.76
N HIS A 73 -8.85 12.08 -8.43
CA HIS A 73 -8.28 13.35 -8.01
C HIS A 73 -8.37 14.38 -9.14
N ASN A 74 -8.64 15.63 -8.78
CA ASN A 74 -8.60 16.74 -9.73
C ASN A 74 -7.17 17.20 -10.03
N ASP A 75 -7.03 18.26 -10.83
CA ASP A 75 -5.73 18.82 -11.21
C ASP A 75 -4.94 19.46 -10.07
N ARG A 76 -5.60 19.79 -8.98
CA ARG A 76 -4.94 20.27 -7.75
C ARG A 76 -4.54 19.12 -6.82
N GLY A 77 -4.79 17.87 -7.22
CA GLY A 77 -4.52 16.68 -6.42
C GLY A 77 -5.50 16.48 -5.26
N LEU A 78 -6.64 17.16 -5.28
CA LEU A 78 -7.69 16.97 -4.29
C LEU A 78 -8.60 15.83 -4.74
N GLU A 79 -8.96 14.96 -3.80
CA GLU A 79 -9.91 13.89 -4.04
C GLU A 79 -11.27 14.46 -4.48
N THR A 80 -11.83 13.90 -5.53
CA THR A 80 -13.14 14.26 -6.07
C THR A 80 -14.17 13.15 -5.94
N THR A 81 -13.73 11.91 -5.78
CA THR A 81 -14.61 10.76 -5.62
C THR A 81 -13.89 9.67 -4.86
N GLN A 82 -14.62 9.03 -3.96
CA GLN A 82 -14.30 7.73 -3.40
C GLN A 82 -15.44 6.77 -3.75
N ILE A 83 -15.10 5.62 -4.31
CA ILE A 83 -16.04 4.53 -4.56
C ILE A 83 -15.56 3.33 -3.75
N ASP A 84 -16.41 2.85 -2.85
CA ASP A 84 -16.17 1.62 -2.11
C ASP A 84 -16.69 0.42 -2.92
N GLN A 85 -16.31 -0.80 -2.54
CA GLN A 85 -16.68 -2.02 -3.28
C GLN A 85 -18.21 -2.18 -3.43
N ASP A 86 -18.98 -1.56 -2.54
CA ASP A 86 -20.44 -1.63 -2.50
C ASP A 86 -21.15 -0.54 -3.34
N GLY A 87 -20.41 0.40 -3.96
CA GLY A 87 -20.95 1.40 -4.89
C GLY A 87 -21.27 2.76 -4.29
#